data_AF-A0A522QR24-F1
#
_entry.id   AF-A0A522QR24-F1
#
_cell.length_a   1.000
_cell.length_b   1.000
_cell.length_c   1.000
_cell.angle_alpha   90.00
_cell.angle_beta   90.00
_cell.angle_gamma   90.00
#
_symmetry.space_group_name_H-M   'P 1'
#
loop_
_entity.id
_entity.type
_entity.pdbx_description
1 polymer ?
#
loop_
_entity_poly.entity_id
_entity_poly.type
_entity_poly.pdbx_seq_one_letter_code
_entity_poly.pdbx_strand_id
1 'polypeptide(L)'
;MIRSLGYLRIEATDVAAWREYALKVLGMVEGDGTVPGALYLRMDEFPARLVVVPGERDGLAAVGWEAADADAVSDVRDRLASAGVPYREGSDEERAERRVEELITFEDPHGTRQEVFCGVALQHRRVVSPYGHRFVTGEQGLGHVVLSCPGEVGDDGATLRFYRDVLGLRLRDSMRLPAAAVPPREGDPGAVPRDRTVWLRFLGCNPRHHSLAFLPMPTPSGIVHLMIEVETADDVGLCLDRALRRRVPMSATLGRHVNDLMLSFYMRTPGGFDLEFGCEGRRVADETWVARESTAVSLWGHDFTVGARHRWAAPTAPRAVSGRLEQHALVLPVDVGPSDVDALDARGQHPRRAELGDLGDRGGAVLGRDTGPGVVRHARGAAALVQRAGLGVARHAAGNRRETVLGAKDVQGRQRPAVAVDQTGRLAPARVAGTGRDRGRGRGARGRHRR
;
A
#
# COMPACT_ATOMS: atom_id res chain seq x y z
N MET A 1 -18.17 4.58 -15.62
CA MET A 1 -17.33 3.35 -15.56
C MET A 1 -16.65 3.15 -14.20
N ILE A 2 -15.98 2.01 -14.01
CA ILE A 2 -15.20 1.61 -12.83
C ILE A 2 -14.22 2.70 -12.39
N ARG A 3 -14.22 3.00 -11.09
CA ARG A 3 -13.43 4.03 -10.44
C ARG A 3 -12.36 3.47 -9.53
N SER A 4 -12.60 2.38 -8.80
CA SER A 4 -11.60 1.90 -7.85
C SER A 4 -11.74 0.42 -7.54
N LEU A 5 -10.68 -0.16 -6.97
CA LEU A 5 -10.78 -1.44 -6.28
C LEU A 5 -11.52 -1.19 -4.96
N GLY A 6 -12.74 -1.69 -4.85
CA GLY A 6 -13.61 -1.50 -3.69
C GLY A 6 -13.26 -2.44 -2.54
N TYR A 7 -13.28 -3.74 -2.80
CA TYR A 7 -12.98 -4.77 -1.81
C TYR A 7 -12.35 -6.02 -2.46
N LEU A 8 -11.74 -6.85 -1.62
CA LEU A 8 -11.40 -8.24 -1.95
C LEU A 8 -12.13 -9.19 -1.01
N ARG A 9 -12.60 -10.31 -1.56
CA ARG A 9 -13.11 -11.44 -0.80
C ARG A 9 -12.17 -12.62 -0.98
N ILE A 10 -11.76 -13.25 0.10
CA ILE A 10 -10.89 -14.43 0.08
C ILE A 10 -11.50 -15.56 0.90
N GLU A 11 -11.33 -16.79 0.43
CA GLU A 11 -11.57 -18.01 1.17
C GLU A 11 -10.33 -18.30 2.03
N ALA A 12 -10.54 -18.77 3.26
CA ALA A 12 -9.44 -19.15 4.15
C ALA A 12 -9.74 -20.42 4.95
N THR A 13 -8.70 -21.24 5.13
CA THR A 13 -8.74 -22.43 5.98
C THR A 13 -8.57 -22.10 7.46
N ASP A 14 -7.89 -20.98 7.78
CA ASP A 14 -7.65 -20.50 9.15
C ASP A 14 -8.01 -19.02 9.31
N VAL A 15 -9.30 -18.75 9.60
CA VAL A 15 -9.81 -17.39 9.85
C VAL A 15 -9.24 -16.79 11.15
N ALA A 16 -8.86 -17.63 12.13
CA ALA A 16 -8.29 -17.14 13.38
C ALA A 16 -6.88 -16.56 13.17
N ALA A 17 -6.05 -17.23 12.37
CA ALA A 17 -4.75 -16.70 11.94
C ALA A 17 -4.90 -15.40 11.15
N TRP A 18 -5.90 -15.31 10.26
CA TRP A 18 -6.24 -14.06 9.55
C TRP A 18 -6.61 -12.93 10.50
N ARG A 19 -7.42 -13.20 11.54
CA ARG A 19 -7.79 -12.20 12.55
C ARG A 19 -6.56 -11.68 13.29
N GLU A 20 -5.70 -12.57 13.77
CA GLU A 20 -4.46 -12.15 14.44
C GLU A 20 -3.53 -11.36 13.52
N TYR A 21 -3.34 -11.82 12.28
CA TYR A 21 -2.52 -11.13 11.29
C TYR A 21 -3.06 -9.73 10.96
N ALA A 22 -4.33 -9.63 10.60
CA ALA A 22 -4.92 -8.37 10.17
C ALA A 22 -4.99 -7.33 11.30
N LEU A 23 -5.38 -7.76 12.51
CA LEU A 23 -5.52 -6.84 13.64
C LEU A 23 -4.17 -6.49 14.28
N LYS A 24 -3.22 -7.43 14.33
CA LYS A 24 -1.98 -7.26 15.10
C LYS A 24 -0.73 -7.00 14.27
N VAL A 25 -0.78 -7.23 12.96
CA VAL A 25 0.29 -6.89 12.01
C VAL A 25 -0.15 -5.72 11.16
N LEU A 26 -1.24 -5.87 10.40
CA LEU A 26 -1.69 -4.82 9.46
C LEU A 26 -2.28 -3.60 10.18
N GLY A 27 -2.86 -3.80 11.36
CA GLY A 27 -3.58 -2.74 12.08
C GLY A 27 -4.88 -2.33 11.39
N MET A 28 -5.50 -3.26 10.67
CA MET A 28 -6.89 -3.09 10.24
C MET A 28 -7.82 -3.17 11.46
N VAL A 29 -9.05 -2.70 11.29
CA VAL A 29 -10.08 -2.75 12.33
C VAL A 29 -11.14 -3.77 11.93
N GLU A 30 -11.54 -4.63 12.87
CA GLU A 30 -12.63 -5.57 12.64
C GLU A 30 -13.96 -4.81 12.49
N GLY A 31 -14.69 -5.12 11.42
CA GLY A 31 -16.03 -4.63 11.16
C GLY A 31 -17.09 -5.71 11.40
N ASP A 32 -18.35 -5.32 11.25
CA ASP A 32 -19.49 -6.22 11.38
C ASP A 32 -19.95 -6.73 10.01
N GLY A 33 -20.38 -7.98 9.96
CA GLY A 33 -20.95 -8.57 8.75
C GLY A 33 -21.91 -9.72 9.04
N THR A 34 -22.55 -10.23 8.00
CA THR A 34 -23.66 -11.18 8.11
C THR A 34 -23.26 -12.63 7.83
N VAL A 35 -22.11 -12.87 7.20
CA VAL A 35 -21.65 -14.23 6.88
C VAL A 35 -21.10 -14.88 8.16
N PRO A 36 -21.69 -16.01 8.63
CA PRO A 36 -21.22 -16.68 9.84
C PRO A 36 -19.76 -17.10 9.75
N GLY A 37 -18.98 -16.79 10.79
CA GLY A 37 -17.57 -17.17 10.87
C GLY A 37 -16.63 -16.36 9.98
N ALA A 38 -17.14 -15.46 9.13
CA ALA A 38 -16.30 -14.58 8.33
C ALA A 38 -15.72 -13.43 9.16
N LEU A 39 -14.59 -12.90 8.69
CA LEU A 39 -13.88 -11.77 9.26
C LEU A 39 -13.95 -10.59 8.28
N TYR A 40 -14.48 -9.47 8.75
CA TYR A 40 -14.64 -8.24 7.97
C TYR A 40 -13.58 -7.24 8.42
N LEU A 41 -12.70 -6.82 7.52
CA LEU A 41 -11.56 -5.96 7.85
C LEU A 41 -11.71 -4.60 7.20
N ARG A 42 -11.58 -3.55 8.02
CA ARG A 42 -11.77 -2.16 7.65
C ARG A 42 -10.46 -1.39 7.64
N MET A 43 -10.36 -0.50 6.67
CA MET A 43 -9.28 0.48 6.53
C MET A 43 -9.80 1.91 6.66
N ASP A 44 -11.08 2.13 6.33
CA ASP A 44 -11.76 3.42 6.21
C ASP A 44 -13.29 3.25 6.40
N GLU A 45 -14.09 4.20 5.89
CA GLU A 45 -15.55 4.19 6.01
C GLU A 45 -16.22 3.01 5.28
N PHE A 46 -15.53 2.26 4.41
CA PHE A 46 -16.11 1.06 3.82
C PHE A 46 -16.49 0.04 4.92
N PRO A 47 -17.61 -0.71 4.75
CA PRO A 47 -18.02 -1.73 5.71
C PRO A 47 -16.95 -2.82 5.89
N ALA A 48 -16.31 -3.22 4.80
CA ALA A 48 -15.09 -4.01 4.77
C ALA A 48 -14.36 -3.82 3.44
N ARG A 49 -13.04 -3.70 3.51
CA ARG A 49 -12.15 -3.68 2.34
C ARG A 49 -11.59 -5.07 2.03
N LEU A 50 -11.34 -5.88 3.06
CA LEU A 50 -10.97 -7.29 2.92
C LEU A 50 -11.96 -8.14 3.72
N VAL A 51 -12.62 -9.08 3.06
CA VAL A 51 -13.53 -10.04 3.69
C VAL A 51 -12.90 -11.43 3.59
N VAL A 52 -12.66 -12.04 4.74
CA VAL A 52 -12.12 -13.40 4.84
C VAL A 52 -13.27 -14.33 5.22
N VAL A 53 -13.70 -15.18 4.29
CA VAL A 53 -14.76 -16.17 4.53
C VAL A 53 -14.15 -17.53 4.85
N PRO A 54 -14.71 -18.28 5.81
CA PRO A 54 -14.24 -19.63 6.10
C PRO A 54 -14.51 -20.56 4.91
N GLY A 55 -13.57 -21.44 4.60
CA GLY A 55 -13.72 -22.45 3.56
C GLY A 55 -12.65 -23.54 3.63
N GLU A 56 -12.58 -24.36 2.59
CA GLU A 56 -11.69 -25.53 2.51
C GLU A 56 -10.37 -25.20 1.80
N ARG A 57 -10.24 -24.00 1.22
CA ARG A 57 -9.06 -23.54 0.50
C ARG A 57 -8.67 -22.12 0.91
N ASP A 58 -7.39 -21.81 0.74
CA ASP A 58 -6.88 -20.45 0.82
C ASP A 58 -6.78 -19.85 -0.57
N GLY A 59 -7.60 -18.85 -0.88
CA GLY A 59 -7.64 -18.29 -2.23
C GLY A 59 -8.60 -17.14 -2.45
N LEU A 60 -8.52 -16.53 -3.62
CA LEU A 60 -9.40 -15.47 -4.05
C LEU A 60 -10.82 -15.98 -4.28
N ALA A 61 -11.80 -15.33 -3.65
CA ALA A 61 -13.21 -15.62 -3.84
C ALA A 61 -13.88 -14.62 -4.77
N ALA A 62 -13.54 -13.32 -4.69
CA ALA A 62 -14.04 -12.29 -5.61
C ALA A 62 -13.20 -11.00 -5.56
N VAL A 63 -13.18 -10.27 -6.67
CA VAL A 63 -12.63 -8.90 -6.77
C VAL A 63 -13.76 -7.89 -6.99
N GLY A 64 -13.93 -6.98 -6.02
CA GLY A 64 -14.97 -5.95 -6.05
C GLY A 64 -14.48 -4.63 -6.65
N TRP A 65 -15.12 -4.17 -7.72
CA TRP A 65 -14.84 -2.95 -8.45
C TRP A 65 -15.96 -1.94 -8.26
N GLU A 66 -15.63 -0.79 -7.67
CA GLU A 66 -16.59 0.29 -7.45
C GLU A 66 -16.75 1.12 -8.72
N ALA A 67 -17.98 1.21 -9.21
CA ALA A 67 -18.43 2.13 -10.25
C ALA A 67 -19.02 3.40 -9.63
N ALA A 68 -19.05 4.49 -10.39
CA ALA A 68 -19.50 5.78 -9.88
C ALA A 68 -20.99 5.81 -9.47
N ASP A 69 -21.83 5.15 -10.27
CA ASP A 69 -23.28 5.23 -10.24
C ASP A 69 -23.89 4.08 -11.06
N ALA A 70 -25.23 3.99 -11.08
CA ALA A 70 -25.99 3.00 -11.83
C ALA A 70 -25.70 3.04 -13.34
N ASP A 71 -25.58 4.24 -13.93
CA ASP A 71 -25.23 4.40 -15.34
C ASP A 71 -23.86 3.79 -15.64
N ALA A 72 -22.88 4.00 -14.76
CA ALA A 72 -21.56 3.39 -14.86
C ALA A 72 -21.58 1.86 -14.74
N VAL A 73 -22.51 1.26 -13.99
CA VAL A 73 -22.71 -0.20 -13.97
C VAL A 73 -23.36 -0.65 -15.28
N SER A 74 -24.35 0.09 -15.79
CA SER A 74 -24.98 -0.17 -17.10
C SER A 74 -23.96 -0.15 -18.25
N ASP A 75 -23.04 0.81 -18.26
CA ASP A 75 -21.93 0.86 -19.23
C ASP A 75 -21.12 -0.44 -19.23
N VAL A 76 -20.89 -1.03 -18.05
CA VAL A 76 -20.14 -2.28 -17.91
C VAL A 76 -20.98 -3.47 -18.40
N ARG A 77 -22.29 -3.50 -18.12
CA ARG A 77 -23.21 -4.50 -18.68
C ARG A 77 -23.16 -4.52 -20.20
N ASP A 78 -23.24 -3.35 -20.83
CA ASP A 78 -23.23 -3.20 -22.28
C ASP A 78 -21.90 -3.67 -22.89
N ARG A 79 -20.78 -3.39 -22.22
CA ARG A 79 -19.45 -3.86 -22.64
C ARG A 79 -19.29 -5.36 -22.50
N LEU A 80 -19.76 -5.95 -21.41
CA LEU A 80 -19.75 -7.40 -21.21
C LEU A 80 -20.61 -8.10 -22.27
N ALA A 81 -21.83 -7.61 -22.50
CA ALA A 81 -22.73 -8.14 -23.53
C ALA A 81 -22.12 -8.03 -24.94
N SER A 82 -21.53 -6.87 -25.28
CA SER A 82 -20.86 -6.65 -26.57
C SER A 82 -19.65 -7.57 -26.76
N ALA A 83 -18.96 -7.94 -25.69
CA ALA A 83 -17.84 -8.87 -25.71
C ALA A 83 -18.27 -10.35 -25.61
N GLY A 84 -19.57 -10.64 -25.47
CA GLY A 84 -20.07 -12.00 -25.28
C GLY A 84 -19.70 -12.62 -23.94
N VAL A 85 -19.38 -11.81 -22.93
CA VAL A 85 -19.04 -12.28 -21.58
C VAL A 85 -20.34 -12.44 -20.78
N PRO A 86 -20.68 -13.65 -20.32
CA PRO A 86 -21.86 -13.84 -19.50
C PRO A 86 -21.70 -13.15 -18.14
N TYR A 87 -22.75 -12.48 -17.69
CA TYR A 87 -22.82 -11.89 -16.36
C TYR A 87 -24.19 -12.16 -15.74
N ARG A 88 -24.25 -11.99 -14.42
CA ARG A 88 -25.46 -12.16 -13.61
C ARG A 88 -25.68 -10.91 -12.75
N GLU A 89 -26.94 -10.51 -12.60
CA GLU A 89 -27.35 -9.55 -11.57
C GLU A 89 -27.22 -10.17 -10.17
N GLY A 90 -26.61 -9.43 -9.25
CA GLY A 90 -26.51 -9.81 -7.85
C GLY A 90 -27.90 -10.01 -7.24
N SER A 91 -28.06 -11.04 -6.41
CA SER A 91 -29.33 -11.27 -5.72
C SER A 91 -29.58 -10.22 -4.65
N ASP A 92 -30.79 -10.13 -4.12
CA ASP A 92 -31.11 -9.24 -2.99
C ASP A 92 -30.23 -9.55 -1.77
N GLU A 93 -30.00 -10.84 -1.51
CA GLU A 93 -29.13 -11.30 -0.42
C GLU A 93 -27.67 -10.88 -0.64
N GLU A 94 -27.16 -10.98 -1.87
CA GLU A 94 -25.80 -10.55 -2.17
C GLU A 94 -25.66 -9.04 -2.08
N ARG A 95 -26.61 -8.27 -2.61
CA ARG A 95 -26.62 -6.81 -2.49
C ARG A 95 -26.69 -6.36 -1.03
N ALA A 96 -27.53 -6.98 -0.22
CA ALA A 96 -27.62 -6.72 1.20
C ALA A 96 -26.32 -7.07 1.95
N GLU A 97 -25.70 -8.21 1.61
CA GLU A 97 -24.44 -8.65 2.23
C GLU A 97 -23.24 -7.78 1.85
N ARG A 98 -23.13 -7.38 0.57
CA ARG A 98 -22.11 -6.41 0.10
C ARG A 98 -22.44 -4.98 0.53
N ARG A 99 -23.69 -4.72 0.94
CA ARG A 99 -24.26 -3.40 1.28
C ARG A 99 -24.16 -2.41 0.11
N VAL A 100 -24.59 -2.83 -1.07
CA VAL A 100 -24.56 -2.07 -2.32
C VAL A 100 -25.95 -1.98 -2.94
N GLU A 101 -26.17 -0.95 -3.75
CA GLU A 101 -27.44 -0.73 -4.45
C GLU A 101 -27.56 -1.59 -5.71
N GLU A 102 -26.50 -1.60 -6.52
CA GLU A 102 -26.38 -2.48 -7.69
C GLU A 102 -25.13 -3.33 -7.60
N LEU A 103 -25.23 -4.54 -8.14
CA LEU A 103 -24.15 -5.51 -8.21
C LEU A 103 -24.33 -6.37 -9.45
N ILE A 104 -23.29 -6.49 -10.26
CA ILE A 104 -23.19 -7.53 -11.29
C ILE A 104 -21.99 -8.43 -10.99
N THR A 105 -22.12 -9.71 -11.29
CA THR A 105 -21.07 -10.71 -11.13
C THR A 105 -20.78 -11.39 -12.47
N PHE A 106 -19.50 -11.61 -12.76
CA PHE A 106 -19.03 -12.34 -13.95
C PHE A 106 -17.65 -12.93 -13.65
N GLU A 107 -17.10 -13.69 -14.58
CA GLU A 107 -15.76 -14.24 -14.48
C GLU A 107 -14.84 -13.59 -15.51
N ASP A 108 -13.57 -13.41 -15.14
CA ASP A 108 -12.53 -13.11 -16.12
C ASP A 108 -12.18 -14.36 -16.96
N PRO A 109 -11.32 -14.26 -17.99
CA PRO A 109 -10.95 -15.40 -18.82
C PRO A 109 -10.29 -16.58 -18.07
N HIS A 110 -9.92 -16.38 -16.80
CA HIS A 110 -9.26 -17.35 -15.94
C HIS A 110 -10.18 -17.90 -14.84
N GLY A 111 -11.49 -17.61 -14.93
CA GLY A 111 -12.47 -18.03 -13.93
C GLY A 111 -12.44 -17.22 -12.63
N THR A 112 -11.71 -16.10 -12.59
CA THR A 112 -11.69 -15.24 -11.41
C THR A 112 -12.98 -14.44 -11.33
N ARG A 113 -13.77 -14.66 -10.29
CA ARG A 113 -15.01 -13.93 -10.03
C ARG A 113 -14.74 -12.43 -9.85
N GLN A 114 -15.36 -11.63 -10.71
CA GLN A 114 -15.38 -10.18 -10.66
C GLN A 114 -16.76 -9.71 -10.20
N GLU A 115 -16.79 -8.67 -9.38
CA GLU A 115 -18.00 -8.03 -8.88
C GLU A 115 -17.92 -6.53 -9.19
N VAL A 116 -18.83 -6.00 -10.00
CA VAL A 116 -18.90 -4.54 -10.26
C VAL A 116 -20.15 -4.00 -9.59
N PHE A 117 -20.01 -2.93 -8.81
CA PHE A 117 -21.08 -2.42 -7.96
C PHE A 117 -21.09 -0.89 -7.86
N CYS A 118 -22.22 -0.32 -7.41
CA CYS A 118 -22.31 1.09 -7.00
C CYS A 118 -23.23 1.25 -5.78
N GLY A 119 -23.28 2.45 -5.20
CA GLY A 119 -24.19 2.77 -4.08
C GLY A 119 -23.85 2.04 -2.79
N VAL A 120 -22.56 1.88 -2.48
CA VAL A 120 -22.12 1.21 -1.24
C VAL A 120 -22.49 2.03 0.01
N ALA A 121 -23.02 1.37 1.04
CA ALA A 121 -23.26 1.98 2.33
C ALA A 121 -21.95 2.21 3.08
N LEU A 122 -21.76 3.40 3.65
CA LEU A 122 -20.58 3.74 4.44
C LEU A 122 -20.86 3.70 5.95
N GLN A 123 -19.80 3.49 6.74
CA GLN A 123 -19.83 3.45 8.19
C GLN A 123 -19.02 4.63 8.76
N HIS A 124 -19.71 5.61 9.35
CA HIS A 124 -19.12 6.91 9.68
C HIS A 124 -18.46 7.00 11.07
N ARG A 125 -18.56 5.95 11.90
CA ARG A 125 -17.74 5.89 13.11
C ARG A 125 -16.28 5.78 12.69
N ARG A 126 -15.45 6.71 13.18
CA ARG A 126 -14.02 6.78 12.87
C ARG A 126 -13.36 5.41 13.05
N VAL A 127 -12.67 4.97 12.00
CA VAL A 127 -11.74 3.84 12.05
C VAL A 127 -10.42 4.36 12.59
N VAL A 128 -9.97 3.78 13.70
CA VAL A 128 -8.73 4.19 14.37
C VAL A 128 -7.86 2.95 14.52
N SER A 129 -6.81 2.84 13.71
CA SER A 129 -5.80 1.80 13.88
C SER A 129 -5.17 1.93 15.27
N PRO A 130 -5.00 0.83 16.03
CA PRO A 130 -4.32 0.85 17.32
C PRO A 130 -2.83 1.24 17.20
N TYR A 131 -2.29 1.30 15.98
CA TYR A 131 -0.90 1.67 15.70
C TYR A 131 -0.74 3.09 15.16
N GLY A 132 -1.82 3.87 15.06
CA GLY A 132 -1.78 5.30 14.70
C GLY A 132 -1.72 5.61 13.21
N HIS A 133 -1.37 4.64 12.36
CA HIS A 133 -1.34 4.81 10.91
C HIS A 133 -2.74 5.03 10.31
N ARG A 134 -2.79 5.73 9.17
CA ARG A 134 -3.98 5.85 8.32
C ARG A 134 -3.69 5.24 6.96
N PHE A 135 -4.68 4.55 6.41
CA PHE A 135 -4.58 3.96 5.09
C PHE A 135 -4.89 5.00 4.00
N VAL A 136 -4.19 4.90 2.88
CA VAL A 136 -4.40 5.72 1.69
C VAL A 136 -5.39 5.02 0.77
N THR A 137 -6.67 5.38 0.92
CA THR A 137 -7.77 4.92 0.08
C THR A 137 -8.40 6.08 -0.71
N GLY A 138 -9.60 6.54 -0.34
CA GLY A 138 -10.34 7.58 -1.06
C GLY A 138 -10.58 7.21 -2.52
N GLU A 139 -10.33 8.15 -3.44
CA GLU A 139 -10.46 7.91 -4.89
C GLU A 139 -9.50 6.84 -5.44
N GLN A 140 -8.47 6.45 -4.67
CA GLN A 140 -7.51 5.41 -5.06
C GLN A 140 -7.98 3.99 -4.69
N GLY A 141 -9.08 3.87 -3.93
CA GLY A 141 -9.65 2.59 -3.50
C GLY A 141 -8.79 1.82 -2.50
N LEU A 142 -9.16 0.57 -2.25
CA LEU A 142 -8.53 -0.37 -1.31
C LEU A 142 -7.00 -0.40 -1.40
N GLY A 143 -6.48 -0.51 -2.62
CA GLY A 143 -5.11 -0.94 -2.86
C GLY A 143 -4.90 -1.25 -4.33
N HIS A 144 -4.03 -2.22 -4.58
CA HIS A 144 -4.00 -2.95 -5.83
C HIS A 144 -3.85 -4.44 -5.58
N VAL A 145 -4.33 -5.24 -6.54
CA VAL A 145 -4.17 -6.68 -6.52
C VAL A 145 -3.42 -7.13 -7.77
N VAL A 146 -2.46 -8.04 -7.60
CA VAL A 146 -1.79 -8.72 -8.70
C VAL A 146 -2.34 -10.13 -8.78
N LEU A 147 -3.10 -10.41 -9.83
CA LEU A 147 -3.76 -11.70 -10.05
C LEU A 147 -2.85 -12.67 -10.79
N SER A 148 -3.01 -13.95 -10.46
CA SER A 148 -2.48 -15.04 -11.25
C SER A 148 -3.48 -15.38 -12.35
N CYS A 149 -3.07 -15.21 -13.60
CA CYS A 149 -3.88 -15.44 -14.79
C CYS A 149 -3.23 -16.54 -15.65
N PRO A 150 -3.29 -17.81 -15.22
CA PRO A 150 -2.62 -18.90 -15.90
C PRO A 150 -3.30 -19.17 -17.24
N GLY A 151 -2.52 -19.16 -18.32
CA GLY A 151 -2.97 -19.54 -19.65
C GLY A 151 -1.84 -20.19 -20.43
N GLU A 152 -1.94 -20.21 -21.75
CA GLU A 152 -0.77 -20.55 -22.57
C GLU A 152 0.35 -19.57 -22.27
N VAL A 153 1.45 -20.05 -21.67
CA VAL A 153 2.54 -19.17 -21.25
C VAL A 153 3.11 -18.43 -22.46
N GLY A 154 3.03 -17.10 -22.42
CA GLY A 154 3.37 -16.19 -23.52
C GLY A 154 2.16 -15.50 -24.15
N ASP A 155 0.92 -15.91 -23.85
CA ASP A 155 -0.31 -15.24 -24.28
C ASP A 155 -0.95 -14.46 -23.13
N ASP A 156 -0.58 -13.20 -22.99
CA ASP A 156 -1.27 -12.22 -22.12
C ASP A 156 -2.39 -11.47 -22.86
N GLY A 157 -2.58 -11.73 -24.16
CA GLY A 157 -3.40 -10.90 -25.04
C GLY A 157 -4.89 -10.96 -24.70
N ALA A 158 -5.42 -12.16 -24.41
CA ALA A 158 -6.81 -12.32 -24.00
C ALA A 158 -7.11 -11.61 -22.68
N THR A 159 -6.25 -11.78 -21.68
CA THR A 159 -6.34 -11.12 -20.36
C THR A 159 -6.26 -9.60 -20.50
N LEU A 160 -5.29 -9.09 -21.27
CA LEU A 160 -5.13 -7.66 -21.50
C LEU A 160 -6.35 -7.06 -22.18
N ARG A 161 -6.87 -7.70 -23.24
CA ARG A 161 -8.09 -7.24 -23.93
C ARG A 161 -9.29 -7.24 -22.99
N PHE A 162 -9.44 -8.26 -22.16
CA PHE A 162 -10.54 -8.29 -21.20
C PHE A 162 -10.49 -7.09 -20.23
N TYR A 163 -9.40 -6.92 -19.49
CA TYR A 163 -9.33 -5.85 -18.49
C TYR A 163 -9.28 -4.45 -19.13
N ARG A 164 -8.62 -4.29 -20.29
CA ARG A 164 -8.49 -2.99 -20.96
C ARG A 164 -9.72 -2.62 -21.78
N ASP A 165 -10.19 -3.53 -22.64
CA ASP A 165 -11.21 -3.20 -23.64
C ASP A 165 -12.62 -3.45 -23.08
N VAL A 166 -12.81 -4.54 -22.33
CA VAL A 166 -14.11 -4.88 -21.72
C VAL A 166 -14.33 -4.08 -20.44
N LEU A 167 -13.42 -4.17 -19.46
CA LEU A 167 -13.57 -3.45 -18.18
C LEU A 167 -13.08 -1.99 -18.22
N GLY A 168 -12.40 -1.59 -19.29
CA GLY A 168 -12.01 -0.19 -19.51
C GLY A 168 -10.85 0.31 -18.64
N LEU A 169 -10.08 -0.59 -18.01
CA LEU A 169 -8.88 -0.21 -17.29
C LEU A 169 -7.80 0.25 -18.29
N ARG A 170 -6.92 1.15 -17.86
CA ARG A 170 -5.86 1.71 -18.71
C ARG A 170 -4.56 0.98 -18.44
N LEU A 171 -3.86 0.56 -19.50
CA LEU A 171 -2.51 0.03 -19.39
C LEU A 171 -1.56 1.14 -18.91
N ARG A 172 -0.88 0.92 -17.80
CA ARG A 172 -0.02 1.91 -17.14
C ARG A 172 1.45 1.57 -17.28
N ASP A 173 1.79 0.30 -17.13
CA ASP A 173 3.16 -0.20 -17.27
C ASP A 173 3.14 -1.64 -17.78
N SER A 174 4.27 -2.08 -18.31
CA SER A 174 4.49 -3.46 -18.73
C SER A 174 5.91 -3.89 -18.34
N MET A 175 6.08 -5.13 -17.92
CA MET A 175 7.39 -5.66 -17.57
C MET A 175 7.55 -7.06 -18.15
N ARG A 176 8.64 -7.27 -18.87
CA ARG A 176 9.02 -8.61 -19.32
C ARG A 176 9.63 -9.37 -18.16
N LEU A 177 9.13 -10.56 -17.88
CA LEU A 177 9.79 -11.44 -16.94
C LEU A 177 11.12 -11.93 -17.53
N PRO A 178 12.22 -11.95 -16.74
CA PRO A 178 13.45 -12.60 -17.16
C PRO A 178 13.19 -14.08 -17.48
N ALA A 179 13.88 -14.61 -18.50
CA ALA A 179 13.74 -16.01 -18.91
C ALA A 179 13.94 -17.01 -17.75
N ALA A 180 14.82 -16.69 -16.80
CA ALA A 180 15.07 -17.53 -15.61
C ALA A 180 13.91 -17.56 -14.61
N ALA A 181 12.97 -16.61 -14.68
CA ALA A 181 11.79 -16.55 -13.82
C ALA A 181 10.57 -17.24 -14.46
N VAL A 182 10.68 -17.67 -15.73
CA VAL A 182 9.63 -18.40 -16.44
C VAL A 182 9.88 -19.90 -16.26
N PRO A 183 8.94 -20.67 -15.68
CA PRO A 183 9.14 -22.11 -15.52
C PRO A 183 9.31 -22.80 -16.88
N PRO A 184 10.15 -23.85 -16.96
CA PRO A 184 10.31 -24.64 -18.18
C PRO A 184 8.98 -25.28 -18.58
N ARG A 185 8.81 -25.59 -19.86
CA ARG A 185 7.60 -26.23 -20.36
C ARG A 185 7.50 -27.64 -19.76
N GLU A 186 6.31 -28.04 -19.36
CA GLU A 186 6.05 -29.41 -18.93
C GLU A 186 6.41 -30.38 -20.08
N GLY A 187 7.31 -31.34 -19.80
CA GLY A 187 7.86 -32.26 -20.80
C GLY A 187 9.11 -31.76 -21.57
N ASP A 188 9.57 -30.53 -21.35
CA ASP A 188 10.80 -30.00 -21.95
C ASP A 188 11.60 -29.15 -20.94
N PRO A 189 12.36 -29.82 -20.03
CA PRO A 189 13.13 -29.16 -18.98
C PRO A 189 14.37 -28.40 -19.48
N GLY A 190 14.69 -28.47 -20.78
CA GLY A 190 15.89 -27.87 -21.39
C GLY A 190 15.64 -26.61 -22.20
N ALA A 191 14.40 -26.37 -22.65
CA ALA A 191 14.04 -25.18 -23.41
C ALA A 191 13.21 -24.21 -22.57
N VAL A 192 13.81 -23.09 -22.17
CA VAL A 192 13.06 -21.82 -22.11
C VAL A 192 13.10 -21.30 -23.54
N PRO A 193 12.01 -21.36 -24.32
CA PRO A 193 12.03 -20.87 -25.69
C PRO A 193 12.48 -19.40 -25.66
N ARG A 194 13.54 -19.07 -26.41
CA ARG A 194 14.12 -17.71 -26.45
C ARG A 194 13.13 -16.65 -26.96
N ASP A 195 11.99 -17.09 -27.50
CA ASP A 195 10.89 -16.30 -28.04
C ASP A 195 9.68 -16.16 -27.10
N ARG A 196 9.62 -16.86 -25.96
CA ARG A 196 8.51 -16.74 -25.00
C ARG A 196 8.72 -15.60 -24.02
N THR A 197 8.30 -14.42 -24.43
CA THR A 197 8.23 -13.27 -23.54
C THR A 197 6.95 -13.35 -22.71
N VAL A 198 7.10 -13.46 -21.38
CA VAL A 198 5.97 -13.35 -20.45
C VAL A 198 5.88 -11.90 -19.98
N TRP A 199 4.70 -11.30 -20.13
CA TRP A 199 4.43 -9.92 -19.73
C TRP A 199 3.66 -9.87 -18.41
N LEU A 200 4.21 -9.17 -17.43
CA LEU A 200 3.46 -8.63 -16.31
C LEU A 200 2.89 -7.26 -16.74
N ARG A 201 1.56 -7.12 -16.71
CA ARG A 201 0.86 -5.90 -17.14
C ARG A 201 0.22 -5.22 -15.94
N PHE A 202 0.39 -3.91 -15.83
CA PHE A 202 -0.14 -3.10 -14.75
C PHE A 202 -1.21 -2.15 -15.29
N LEU A 203 -2.39 -2.15 -14.69
CA LEU A 203 -3.56 -1.42 -15.16
C LEU A 203 -4.18 -0.55 -14.07
N GLY A 204 -4.59 0.67 -14.43
CA GLY A 204 -5.21 1.65 -13.54
C GLY A 204 -6.62 2.06 -13.98
N CYS A 205 -7.48 2.36 -13.00
CA CYS A 205 -8.81 2.95 -13.21
C CYS A 205 -8.97 4.35 -12.58
N ASN A 206 -8.01 4.79 -11.76
CA ASN A 206 -7.96 6.09 -11.07
C ASN A 206 -6.50 6.59 -10.95
N PRO A 207 -6.22 7.68 -10.21
CA PRO A 207 -4.85 8.19 -10.10
C PRO A 207 -3.83 7.24 -9.47
N ARG A 208 -4.21 6.18 -8.75
CA ARG A 208 -3.24 5.16 -8.33
C ARG A 208 -2.58 4.55 -9.56
N HIS A 209 -1.25 4.37 -9.54
CA HIS A 209 -0.50 3.88 -10.71
C HIS A 209 -1.13 2.63 -11.33
N HIS A 210 -1.53 1.67 -10.50
CA HIS A 210 -2.31 0.52 -10.93
C HIS A 210 -3.24 0.09 -9.79
N SER A 211 -4.43 -0.40 -10.13
CA SER A 211 -5.33 -1.08 -9.17
C SER A 211 -5.39 -2.57 -9.43
N LEU A 212 -4.94 -2.99 -10.62
CA LEU A 212 -4.82 -4.36 -11.05
C LEU A 212 -3.45 -4.56 -11.71
N ALA A 213 -2.81 -5.68 -11.46
CA ALA A 213 -1.89 -6.27 -12.41
C ALA A 213 -2.22 -7.74 -12.59
N PHE A 214 -1.68 -8.36 -13.63
CA PHE A 214 -1.82 -9.80 -13.79
C PHE A 214 -0.52 -10.45 -14.27
N LEU A 215 -0.26 -11.62 -13.71
CA LEU A 215 0.91 -12.45 -13.97
C LEU A 215 0.48 -13.72 -14.71
N PRO A 216 1.01 -14.02 -15.91
CA PRO A 216 0.66 -15.22 -16.68
C PRO A 216 1.27 -16.52 -16.13
N MET A 217 1.25 -16.70 -14.80
CA MET A 217 1.80 -17.87 -14.11
C MET A 217 0.86 -18.29 -12.98
N PRO A 218 0.71 -19.60 -12.72
CA PRO A 218 -0.20 -20.09 -11.69
C PRO A 218 0.30 -19.76 -10.29
N THR A 219 -0.63 -19.46 -9.39
CA THR A 219 -0.44 -19.43 -7.94
C THR A 219 -1.55 -20.23 -7.25
N PRO A 220 -1.30 -20.90 -6.12
CA PRO A 220 -2.32 -21.70 -5.44
C PRO A 220 -3.57 -20.90 -5.03
N SER A 221 -3.40 -19.64 -4.65
CA SER A 221 -4.47 -18.77 -4.16
C SER A 221 -5.17 -17.95 -5.26
N GLY A 222 -4.65 -17.93 -6.49
CA GLY A 222 -5.06 -16.98 -7.53
C GLY A 222 -4.54 -15.54 -7.32
N ILE A 223 -3.84 -15.27 -6.22
CA ILE A 223 -3.28 -13.95 -5.88
C ILE A 223 -1.76 -14.06 -5.82
N VAL A 224 -1.07 -13.23 -6.59
CA VAL A 224 0.38 -13.03 -6.42
C VAL A 224 0.60 -12.18 -5.17
N HIS A 225 0.04 -10.96 -5.16
CA HIS A 225 0.01 -10.12 -3.97
C HIS A 225 -1.16 -9.15 -3.92
N LEU A 226 -1.48 -8.72 -2.69
CA LEU A 226 -2.33 -7.57 -2.39
C LEU A 226 -1.44 -6.45 -1.83
N MET A 227 -1.56 -5.23 -2.35
CA MET A 227 -0.93 -4.06 -1.76
C MET A 227 -1.94 -3.20 -1.01
N ILE A 228 -1.57 -2.77 0.19
CA ILE A 228 -2.26 -1.71 0.94
C ILE A 228 -1.29 -0.59 1.28
N GLU A 229 -1.78 0.64 1.16
CA GLU A 229 -0.96 1.84 1.29
C GLU A 229 -1.27 2.58 2.60
N VAL A 230 -0.24 3.07 3.28
CA VAL A 230 -0.30 3.95 4.44
C VAL A 230 0.38 5.28 4.15
N GLU A 231 0.11 6.29 4.97
CA GLU A 231 0.53 7.66 4.68
C GLU A 231 2.04 7.87 4.71
N THR A 232 2.78 7.20 5.59
CA THR A 232 4.19 7.52 5.85
C THR A 232 5.11 6.30 5.88
N ALA A 233 6.40 6.55 5.64
CA ALA A 233 7.44 5.53 5.78
C ALA A 233 7.60 4.99 7.21
N ASP A 234 7.31 5.82 8.23
CA ASP A 234 7.32 5.40 9.63
C ASP A 234 6.25 4.32 9.87
N ASP A 235 5.06 4.47 9.29
CA ASP A 235 3.97 3.48 9.38
C ASP A 235 4.38 2.14 8.74
N VAL A 236 5.10 2.19 7.61
CA VAL A 236 5.67 1.01 6.94
C VAL A 236 6.72 0.34 7.84
N GLY A 237 7.68 1.11 8.37
CA GLY A 237 8.72 0.60 9.25
C GLY A 237 8.16 -0.03 10.52
N LEU A 238 7.19 0.62 11.16
CA LEU A 238 6.49 0.08 12.34
C LEU A 238 5.71 -1.19 12.02
N CYS A 239 5.14 -1.31 10.81
CA CYS A 239 4.48 -2.54 10.36
C CYS A 239 5.48 -3.69 10.17
N LEU A 240 6.60 -3.43 9.52
CA LEU A 240 7.68 -4.41 9.37
C LEU A 240 8.13 -4.93 10.74
N ASP A 241 8.30 -4.04 11.69
CA ASP A 241 8.65 -4.34 13.08
C ASP A 241 7.61 -5.25 13.78
N ARG A 242 6.32 -4.98 13.59
CA ARG A 242 5.23 -5.84 14.10
C ARG A 242 5.27 -7.22 13.47
N ALA A 243 5.49 -7.28 12.15
CA ALA A 243 5.57 -8.53 11.41
C ALA A 243 6.75 -9.39 11.88
N LEU A 244 7.93 -8.80 12.04
CA LEU A 244 9.14 -9.47 12.54
C LEU A 244 8.97 -9.99 13.96
N ARG A 245 8.43 -9.18 14.89
CA ARG A 245 8.14 -9.62 16.27
C ARG A 245 7.19 -10.82 16.32
N ARG A 246 6.25 -10.89 15.38
CA ARG A 246 5.27 -11.97 15.24
C ARG A 246 5.74 -13.12 14.34
N ARG A 247 7.00 -13.06 13.87
CA ARG A 247 7.63 -14.09 13.03
C ARG A 247 6.84 -14.36 11.74
N VAL A 248 6.22 -13.33 11.19
CA VAL A 248 5.62 -13.41 9.85
C VAL A 248 6.74 -13.67 8.83
N PRO A 249 6.63 -14.67 7.94
CA PRO A 249 7.64 -14.91 6.93
C PRO A 249 7.76 -13.73 5.96
N MET A 250 8.96 -13.21 5.78
CA MET A 250 9.23 -12.12 4.83
C MET A 250 9.42 -12.67 3.42
N SER A 251 8.87 -11.97 2.43
CA SER A 251 9.00 -12.32 1.02
C SER A 251 9.97 -11.39 0.28
N ALA A 252 10.04 -10.11 0.65
CA ALA A 252 11.03 -9.16 0.17
C ALA A 252 11.37 -8.13 1.25
N THR A 253 12.63 -7.67 1.25
CA THR A 253 13.08 -6.58 2.13
C THR A 253 12.42 -5.24 1.76
N LEU A 254 12.62 -4.21 2.58
CA LEU A 254 12.28 -2.83 2.20
C LEU A 254 12.93 -2.45 0.87
N GLY A 255 12.17 -1.79 0.01
CA GLY A 255 12.66 -1.31 -1.28
C GLY A 255 11.73 -0.27 -1.89
N ARG A 256 12.10 0.20 -3.09
CA ARG A 256 11.24 1.08 -3.88
C ARG A 256 11.06 0.56 -5.29
N HIS A 257 9.81 0.45 -5.73
CA HIS A 257 9.48 0.05 -7.10
C HIS A 257 9.86 1.10 -8.15
N VAL A 258 10.10 0.65 -9.38
CA VAL A 258 10.41 1.54 -10.52
C VAL A 258 9.18 2.26 -11.05
N ASN A 259 8.08 1.53 -11.22
CA ASN A 259 6.93 1.96 -12.00
C ASN A 259 5.98 2.86 -11.22
N ASP A 260 5.56 2.43 -10.03
CA ASP A 260 4.66 3.17 -9.13
C ASP A 260 5.40 3.92 -8.02
N LEU A 261 6.73 3.82 -7.94
CA LEU A 261 7.56 4.45 -6.89
C LEU A 261 7.17 4.08 -5.45
N MET A 262 6.40 3.02 -5.23
CA MET A 262 5.98 2.60 -3.89
C MET A 262 7.20 2.23 -3.04
N LEU A 263 7.32 2.80 -1.84
CA LEU A 263 8.23 2.35 -0.80
C LEU A 263 7.51 1.28 0.03
N SER A 264 7.94 0.03 -0.07
CA SER A 264 7.22 -1.10 0.52
C SER A 264 8.15 -2.22 0.97
N PHE A 265 7.58 -3.19 1.66
CA PHE A 265 8.15 -4.52 1.89
C PHE A 265 7.05 -5.57 1.69
N TYR A 266 7.46 -6.84 1.54
CA TYR A 266 6.54 -7.94 1.26
C TYR A 266 6.60 -9.01 2.34
N MET A 267 5.44 -9.49 2.77
CA MET A 267 5.31 -10.53 3.80
C MET A 267 4.21 -11.53 3.46
N ARG A 268 4.36 -12.77 3.93
CA ARG A 268 3.34 -13.82 3.71
C ARG A 268 2.10 -13.55 4.56
N THR A 269 0.95 -13.71 3.93
CA THR A 269 -0.35 -13.77 4.63
C THR A 269 -0.62 -15.20 5.13
N PRO A 270 -1.59 -15.39 6.04
CA PRO A 270 -2.04 -16.72 6.43
C PRO A 270 -2.57 -17.55 5.26
N GLY A 271 -3.17 -16.90 4.24
CA GLY A 271 -3.60 -17.56 3.00
C GLY A 271 -2.48 -17.85 1.99
N GLY A 272 -1.22 -17.67 2.39
CA GLY A 272 -0.05 -18.09 1.61
C GLY A 272 0.40 -17.15 0.48
N PHE A 273 -0.43 -16.21 0.03
CA PHE A 273 -0.01 -15.14 -0.90
C PHE A 273 0.68 -13.99 -0.19
N ASP A 274 1.34 -13.11 -0.94
CA ASP A 274 2.08 -11.99 -0.38
C ASP A 274 1.20 -10.77 -0.14
N LEU A 275 1.46 -10.05 0.95
CA LEU A 275 0.95 -8.70 1.16
C LEU A 275 2.10 -7.71 1.06
N GLU A 276 1.95 -6.74 0.16
CA GLU A 276 2.80 -5.57 0.02
C GLU A 276 2.25 -4.46 0.93
N PHE A 277 3.07 -3.98 1.86
CA PHE A 277 2.68 -2.89 2.76
C PHE A 277 3.55 -1.69 2.46
N GLY A 278 2.97 -0.60 1.95
CA GLY A 278 3.74 0.49 1.35
C GLY A 278 3.22 1.90 1.60
N CYS A 279 4.00 2.89 1.17
CA CYS A 279 3.65 4.31 1.17
C CYS A 279 4.25 5.03 -0.06
N GLU A 280 3.79 6.27 -0.29
CA GLU A 280 4.30 7.19 -1.32
C GLU A 280 4.04 6.73 -2.77
N GLY A 281 2.90 6.09 -3.01
CA GLY A 281 2.52 5.67 -4.35
C GLY A 281 2.46 6.84 -5.34
N ARG A 282 3.13 6.69 -6.48
CA ARG A 282 3.02 7.62 -7.61
C ARG A 282 1.58 7.70 -8.07
N ARG A 283 1.09 8.94 -8.15
CA ARG A 283 -0.18 9.26 -8.77
C ARG A 283 0.00 9.55 -10.26
N VAL A 284 -0.99 9.15 -11.06
CA VAL A 284 -0.98 9.24 -12.52
C VAL A 284 -2.14 10.11 -13.00
N ALA A 285 -1.85 11.01 -13.94
CA ALA A 285 -2.84 11.74 -14.72
C ALA A 285 -2.89 11.14 -16.13
N ASP A 286 -4.01 10.55 -16.50
CA ASP A 286 -4.13 9.73 -17.72
C ASP A 286 -3.93 10.54 -19.01
N GLU A 287 -4.24 11.83 -19.00
CA GLU A 287 -4.09 12.73 -20.15
C GLU A 287 -2.62 12.91 -20.57
N THR A 288 -1.69 12.67 -19.64
CA THR A 288 -0.24 12.86 -19.84
C THR A 288 0.56 11.58 -19.66
N TRP A 289 -0.08 10.50 -19.20
CA TRP A 289 0.59 9.24 -18.97
C TRP A 289 0.93 8.55 -20.28
N VAL A 290 2.14 8.01 -20.36
CA VAL A 290 2.59 7.21 -21.51
C VAL A 290 2.95 5.83 -20.98
N ALA A 291 2.18 4.83 -21.39
CA ALA A 291 2.47 3.43 -21.07
C ALA A 291 3.83 3.04 -21.68
N ARG A 292 4.70 2.46 -20.85
CA ARG A 292 6.06 2.04 -21.23
C ARG A 292 6.36 0.65 -20.70
N GLU A 293 7.53 0.15 -21.06
CA GLU A 293 8.13 -1.03 -20.45
C GLU A 293 9.09 -0.61 -19.33
N SER A 294 8.87 -1.12 -18.12
CA SER A 294 9.83 -1.08 -17.03
C SER A 294 10.72 -2.32 -17.09
N THR A 295 12.04 -2.12 -16.97
CA THR A 295 13.05 -3.17 -17.15
C THR A 295 13.69 -3.67 -15.84
N ALA A 296 13.22 -3.15 -14.70
CA ALA A 296 13.59 -3.62 -13.38
C ALA A 296 12.39 -3.53 -12.43
N VAL A 297 12.35 -4.44 -11.45
CA VAL A 297 11.30 -4.45 -10.41
C VAL A 297 11.45 -3.25 -9.47
N SER A 298 12.69 -2.95 -9.08
CA SER A 298 12.98 -2.00 -8.00
C SER A 298 14.16 -1.09 -8.34
N LEU A 299 14.08 0.16 -7.87
CA LEU A 299 15.19 1.12 -7.91
C LEU A 299 16.31 0.70 -6.94
N TRP A 300 15.92 0.20 -5.77
CA TRP A 300 16.80 -0.33 -4.72
C TRP A 300 15.98 -1.23 -3.78
N GLY A 301 16.65 -2.08 -3.00
CA GLY A 301 16.00 -2.96 -2.04
C GLY A 301 15.10 -3.99 -2.70
N HIS A 302 14.00 -4.38 -2.03
CA HIS A 302 13.10 -5.45 -2.49
C HIS A 302 13.87 -6.72 -2.88
N ASP A 303 14.77 -7.16 -1.99
CA ASP A 303 15.46 -8.42 -2.18
C ASP A 303 14.47 -9.58 -1.95
N PHE A 304 13.88 -10.08 -3.04
CA PHE A 304 12.95 -11.20 -3.01
C PHE A 304 13.63 -12.55 -2.68
N THR A 305 14.96 -12.60 -2.57
CA THR A 305 15.67 -13.84 -2.20
C THR A 305 15.49 -14.20 -0.73
N VAL A 306 15.03 -13.28 0.12
CA VAL A 306 14.70 -13.58 1.53
C VAL A 306 13.52 -14.55 1.64
N GLY A 307 12.49 -14.37 0.80
CA GLY A 307 11.35 -15.28 0.73
C GLY A 307 11.72 -16.65 0.18
N ALA A 308 12.64 -16.69 -0.79
CA ALA A 308 13.23 -17.92 -1.29
C ALA A 308 13.89 -18.70 -0.15
N ARG A 309 14.79 -18.09 0.63
CA ARG A 309 15.52 -18.78 1.73
C ARG A 309 14.61 -19.44 2.77
N HIS A 310 13.42 -18.88 3.03
CA HIS A 310 12.43 -19.48 3.92
C HIS A 310 11.72 -20.72 3.35
N ARG A 311 11.68 -20.90 2.01
CA ARG A 311 11.11 -22.11 1.36
C ARG A 311 12.03 -23.34 1.40
N TRP A 312 13.35 -23.16 1.55
CA TRP A 312 14.33 -24.26 1.64
C TRP A 312 14.85 -24.55 3.05
N ALA A 313 14.51 -23.71 4.04
CA ALA A 313 14.66 -24.08 5.43
C ALA A 313 13.52 -25.02 5.83
N ALA A 314 13.71 -26.32 5.62
CA ALA A 314 12.83 -27.33 6.21
C ALA A 314 12.67 -27.06 7.72
N PRO A 315 11.50 -27.33 8.33
CA PRO A 315 11.38 -27.27 9.78
C PRO A 315 12.38 -28.29 10.34
N THR A 316 13.48 -27.80 10.90
CA THR A 316 14.34 -28.64 11.71
C THR A 316 13.49 -29.09 12.88
N ALA A 317 13.22 -30.40 12.95
CA ALA A 317 12.59 -31.02 14.12
C ALA A 317 13.29 -30.48 15.37
N PRO A 318 12.56 -30.20 16.46
CA PRO A 318 13.19 -29.77 17.70
C PRO A 318 14.22 -30.83 18.08
N ARG A 319 15.50 -30.47 18.03
CA ARG A 319 16.56 -31.32 18.57
C ARG A 319 16.19 -31.51 20.04
N ALA A 320 15.91 -32.75 20.42
CA ALA A 320 15.87 -33.14 21.81
C ALA A 320 17.20 -32.71 22.42
N VAL A 321 17.15 -31.75 23.33
CA VAL A 321 18.29 -31.38 24.15
C VAL A 321 18.47 -32.54 25.13
N SER A 322 19.29 -33.53 24.74
CA SER A 322 19.87 -34.43 25.73
C SER A 322 20.91 -33.63 26.49
N GLY A 323 20.65 -33.47 27.80
CA GLY A 323 21.51 -32.70 28.67
C GLY A 323 22.93 -33.25 28.71
N ARG A 324 23.90 -32.35 28.52
CA ARG A 324 25.09 -32.27 29.38
C ARG A 324 25.27 -30.81 29.76
N LEU A 325 25.12 -30.53 31.04
CA LEU A 325 25.58 -29.30 31.67
C LEU A 325 27.10 -29.28 31.57
N GLU A 326 27.66 -28.50 30.65
CA GLU A 326 29.03 -28.03 30.77
C GLU A 326 28.99 -26.58 31.23
N GLN A 327 29.45 -26.38 32.47
CA GLN A 327 29.60 -25.08 33.09
C GLN A 327 30.73 -24.33 32.39
N HIS A 328 30.39 -23.40 31.50
CA HIS A 328 31.33 -22.36 31.09
C HIS A 328 31.08 -21.13 31.95
N ALA A 329 31.96 -20.90 32.92
CA ALA A 329 32.04 -19.66 33.67
C ALA A 329 32.33 -18.51 32.70
N LEU A 330 31.38 -17.59 32.58
CA LEU A 330 31.58 -16.31 31.91
C LEU A 330 32.37 -15.41 32.87
N VAL A 331 33.69 -15.35 32.69
CA VAL A 331 34.53 -14.37 33.37
C VAL A 331 34.33 -13.02 32.67
N LEU A 332 33.53 -12.15 33.29
CA LEU A 332 33.50 -10.73 32.93
C LEU A 332 34.66 -10.03 33.67
N PRO A 333 35.55 -9.29 32.97
CA PRO A 333 36.52 -8.45 33.66
C PRO A 333 35.76 -7.26 34.28
N VAL A 334 35.74 -7.21 35.60
CA VAL A 334 35.33 -6.03 36.36
C VAL A 334 36.62 -5.27 36.68
N ASP A 335 36.77 -4.08 36.11
CA ASP A 335 37.80 -3.13 36.53
C ASP A 335 37.43 -2.60 37.92
N VAL A 336 38.25 -2.94 38.92
CA VAL A 336 38.10 -2.45 40.30
C VAL A 336 39.14 -1.34 40.51
N GLY A 337 38.70 -0.09 40.45
CA GLY A 337 39.46 1.06 40.96
C GLY A 337 39.39 1.13 42.49
N PRO A 338 40.41 1.69 43.17
CA PRO A 338 40.54 1.59 44.61
C PRO A 338 39.49 2.41 45.37
N SER A 339 38.84 1.71 46.31
CA SER A 339 38.26 2.11 47.59
C SER A 339 38.26 3.59 47.97
N ASP A 340 37.05 4.09 48.26
CA ASP A 340 36.79 4.94 49.42
C ASP A 340 35.62 4.33 50.21
N VAL A 341 35.96 3.80 51.39
CA VAL A 341 35.01 3.37 52.42
C VAL A 341 34.94 4.49 53.45
N ASP A 342 33.75 5.05 53.65
CA ASP A 342 33.28 5.34 55.00
C ASP A 342 31.77 5.67 55.07
N ALA A 343 31.18 5.11 56.12
CA ALA A 343 29.92 5.48 56.80
C ALA A 343 28.58 5.26 56.06
N LEU A 344 27.84 4.23 56.50
CA LEU A 344 26.61 4.45 57.29
C LEU A 344 26.06 3.13 57.84
N ASP A 345 25.93 3.10 59.16
CA ASP A 345 25.56 1.96 59.97
C ASP A 345 24.04 1.91 60.24
N ALA A 346 23.60 0.67 60.41
CA ALA A 346 22.37 0.11 60.97
C ALA A 346 21.16 1.00 61.29
N ARG A 347 20.00 0.55 60.79
CA ARG A 347 18.88 0.11 61.66
C ARG A 347 17.86 -0.72 60.88
N GLY A 348 17.85 -2.02 61.14
CA GLY A 348 16.81 -2.94 60.68
C GLY A 348 15.58 -2.94 61.60
N GLN A 349 14.44 -3.34 61.05
CA GLN A 349 13.41 -4.15 61.73
C GLN A 349 12.35 -4.60 60.71
N HIS A 350 12.15 -5.92 60.65
CA HIS A 350 11.05 -6.60 59.96
C HIS A 350 9.69 -6.29 60.60
N PRO A 351 8.58 -6.55 59.88
CA PRO A 351 7.51 -7.30 60.51
C PRO A 351 7.00 -8.49 59.70
N ARG A 352 6.26 -9.32 60.44
CA ARG A 352 5.81 -10.69 60.21
C ARG A 352 4.49 -10.78 59.44
N ARG A 353 4.22 -11.97 58.90
CA ARG A 353 2.92 -12.49 58.43
C ARG A 353 1.87 -12.54 59.55
N ALA A 354 0.60 -12.34 59.19
CA ALA A 354 -0.59 -13.00 59.76
C ALA A 354 -1.77 -12.92 58.77
N GLU A 355 -2.68 -13.90 58.89
CA GLU A 355 -3.64 -14.40 57.90
C GLU A 355 -5.03 -13.75 57.90
N LEU A 356 -5.73 -13.99 56.77
CA LEU A 356 -7.17 -14.27 56.51
C LEU A 356 -8.26 -13.72 57.44
N GLY A 357 -9.25 -13.06 56.81
CA GLY A 357 -10.61 -12.86 57.32
C GLY A 357 -11.56 -12.47 56.18
N ASP A 358 -12.53 -13.35 55.93
CA ASP A 358 -13.65 -13.29 54.97
C ASP A 358 -14.76 -12.30 55.42
N LEU A 359 -15.80 -12.14 54.58
CA LEU A 359 -17.03 -11.31 54.65
C LEU A 359 -16.94 -10.06 53.76
N GLY A 360 -17.83 -9.75 52.82
CA GLY A 360 -19.16 -10.28 52.54
C GLY A 360 -20.04 -9.09 52.10
N ASP A 361 -20.48 -9.13 50.84
CA ASP A 361 -21.77 -8.66 50.27
C ASP A 361 -22.33 -7.23 50.54
N ARG A 362 -23.05 -6.74 49.51
CA ARG A 362 -23.96 -5.56 49.45
C ARG A 362 -23.26 -4.20 49.32
N GLY A 363 -23.55 -3.34 48.35
CA GLY A 363 -24.80 -3.08 47.63
C GLY A 363 -25.14 -1.60 47.84
N GLY A 364 -25.48 -0.87 46.80
CA GLY A 364 -26.11 0.46 46.92
C GLY A 364 -25.42 1.59 46.17
N ALA A 365 -26.05 1.98 45.06
CA ALA A 365 -25.79 3.19 44.30
C ALA A 365 -26.15 4.46 45.08
N VAL A 366 -25.45 5.58 44.85
CA VAL A 366 -26.05 6.92 44.88
C VAL A 366 -25.37 7.84 43.85
N LEU A 367 -26.21 8.47 43.04
CA LEU A 367 -25.95 9.55 42.10
C LEU A 367 -25.57 10.85 42.82
N GLY A 368 -24.66 11.62 42.24
CA GLY A 368 -24.43 13.03 42.59
C GLY A 368 -23.93 13.82 41.39
N ARG A 369 -24.86 14.49 40.71
CA ARG A 369 -24.59 15.59 39.77
C ARG A 369 -24.31 16.85 40.58
N ASP A 370 -23.33 17.65 40.16
CA ASP A 370 -23.44 19.11 39.96
C ASP A 370 -22.10 19.66 39.41
N THR A 371 -22.08 20.17 38.17
CA THR A 371 -22.24 21.60 37.77
C THR A 371 -21.15 22.52 38.34
N GLY A 372 -20.18 22.93 37.52
CA GLY A 372 -20.16 24.31 37.03
C GLY A 372 -18.79 24.98 37.22
N PRO A 373 -18.50 26.12 36.57
CA PRO A 373 -17.36 26.21 35.66
C PRO A 373 -16.25 27.21 36.04
N GLY A 374 -15.08 27.02 35.41
CA GLY A 374 -14.30 28.10 34.82
C GLY A 374 -13.17 28.70 35.67
N VAL A 375 -11.92 28.52 35.22
CA VAL A 375 -10.92 29.61 35.19
C VAL A 375 -10.00 29.43 33.97
N VAL A 376 -10.10 30.38 33.06
CA VAL A 376 -9.13 30.68 32.00
C VAL A 376 -7.84 31.21 32.65
N ARG A 377 -6.67 30.66 32.32
CA ARG A 377 -5.40 31.37 32.50
C ARG A 377 -4.52 31.31 31.26
N HIS A 378 -4.09 32.52 30.92
CA HIS A 378 -3.28 32.98 29.80
C HIS A 378 -2.04 32.18 29.44
N ALA A 379 -1.81 32.13 28.13
CA ALA A 379 -0.53 31.96 27.47
C ALA A 379 0.54 32.97 27.96
N ARG A 380 1.75 32.47 28.24
CA ARG A 380 3.01 33.23 28.14
C ARG A 380 4.16 32.27 27.83
N GLY A 381 4.99 32.65 26.86
CA GLY A 381 6.41 32.26 26.82
C GLY A 381 6.82 31.31 25.71
N ALA A 382 6.99 31.84 24.50
CA ALA A 382 7.97 31.32 23.55
C ALA A 382 9.35 31.95 23.84
N ALA A 383 10.40 31.21 23.47
CA ALA A 383 11.79 31.61 23.24
C ALA A 383 12.86 31.34 24.34
N ALA A 384 13.65 30.28 24.10
CA ALA A 384 15.12 30.17 24.17
C ALA A 384 15.47 28.66 24.06
N LEU A 385 16.46 28.15 23.31
CA LEU A 385 17.66 28.70 22.71
C LEU A 385 18.14 27.69 21.62
N VAL A 386 18.32 28.13 20.38
CA VAL A 386 19.19 27.47 19.38
C VAL A 386 20.33 28.42 19.12
N GLN A 387 21.56 28.01 19.44
CA GLN A 387 22.78 28.74 19.09
C GLN A 387 23.69 27.80 18.30
N ARG A 388 23.87 28.10 17.01
CA ARG A 388 25.16 28.10 16.28
C ARG A 388 24.90 28.06 14.76
N ALA A 389 24.93 29.23 14.15
CA ALA A 389 25.53 29.44 12.83
C ALA A 389 25.84 30.94 12.74
N GLY A 390 27.14 31.27 12.78
CA GLY A 390 27.61 32.64 12.74
C GLY A 390 27.20 33.32 11.44
N LEU A 391 26.53 34.47 11.57
CA LEU A 391 26.36 35.44 10.49
C LEU A 391 26.77 36.80 11.05
N GLY A 392 27.87 37.34 10.54
CA GLY A 392 28.16 38.76 10.65
C GLY A 392 27.28 39.50 9.65
N VAL A 393 26.47 40.45 10.13
CA VAL A 393 25.70 41.36 9.29
C VAL A 393 26.16 42.79 9.57
N ALA A 394 26.77 43.42 8.58
CA ALA A 394 26.98 44.85 8.55
C ALA A 394 25.69 45.54 8.06
N ARG A 395 25.25 46.58 8.77
CA ARG A 395 24.13 47.43 8.39
C ARG A 395 24.58 48.47 7.36
N HIS A 396 23.81 48.66 6.29
CA HIS A 396 23.66 49.97 5.64
C HIS A 396 22.33 50.11 4.91
N ALA A 397 21.95 51.35 4.68
CA ALA A 397 20.60 51.88 4.53
C ALA A 397 20.04 51.89 3.10
N ALA A 398 18.71 51.94 3.03
CA ALA A 398 17.83 52.50 2.00
C ALA A 398 18.34 52.59 0.54
N GLY A 399 17.73 51.81 -0.36
CA GLY A 399 17.80 52.07 -1.79
C GLY A 399 17.35 50.90 -2.65
N ASN A 400 16.26 51.09 -3.38
CA ASN A 400 15.74 50.26 -4.47
C ASN A 400 16.86 49.58 -5.30
N ARG A 401 16.90 48.24 -5.39
CA ARG A 401 17.45 47.51 -6.54
C ARG A 401 17.23 45.99 -6.49
N ARG A 402 17.05 45.43 -7.68
CA ARG A 402 16.92 44.02 -8.06
C ARG A 402 18.15 43.22 -7.62
N GLU A 403 17.95 42.02 -7.08
CA GLU A 403 19.04 41.08 -6.78
C GLU A 403 19.32 40.18 -7.99
N THR A 404 20.59 40.17 -8.41
CA THR A 404 21.16 39.25 -9.39
C THR A 404 22.00 38.23 -8.63
N VAL A 405 21.65 36.95 -8.67
CA VAL A 405 22.49 35.89 -8.08
C VAL A 405 23.60 35.52 -9.05
N LEU A 406 24.85 35.63 -8.60
CA LEU A 406 26.06 35.21 -9.33
C LEU A 406 26.13 33.66 -9.36
N GLY A 407 26.33 33.10 -10.55
CA GLY A 407 26.32 31.66 -10.79
C GLY A 407 27.47 30.89 -10.13
N ALA A 408 27.17 29.71 -9.58
CA ALA A 408 28.15 28.74 -9.11
C ALA A 408 28.67 27.87 -10.27
N LYS A 409 29.98 27.62 -10.31
CA LYS A 409 30.65 26.69 -11.25
C LYS A 409 30.49 25.25 -10.78
N ASP A 410 30.30 24.31 -11.70
CA ASP A 410 30.38 22.89 -11.40
C ASP A 410 31.84 22.38 -11.36
N VAL A 411 32.04 21.15 -10.87
CA VAL A 411 33.34 20.49 -10.66
C VAL A 411 34.15 20.30 -11.96
N GLN A 412 33.58 20.63 -13.12
CA GLN A 412 34.23 20.56 -14.44
C GLN A 412 34.35 21.92 -15.14
N GLY A 413 34.08 23.03 -14.44
CA GLY A 413 34.41 24.39 -14.89
C GLY A 413 33.52 24.94 -16.00
N ARG A 414 32.32 24.40 -16.25
CA ARG A 414 31.41 24.92 -17.28
C ARG A 414 30.40 25.92 -16.69
N GLN A 415 30.16 27.03 -17.39
CA GLN A 415 29.15 28.02 -17.00
C GLN A 415 27.75 27.57 -17.46
N ARG A 416 26.75 27.63 -16.56
CA ARG A 416 25.33 27.46 -16.89
C ARG A 416 24.65 28.83 -17.09
N PRO A 417 23.66 28.96 -17.98
CA PRO A 417 22.87 30.18 -18.12
C PRO A 417 21.99 30.42 -16.88
N ALA A 418 21.86 31.68 -16.46
CA ALA A 418 21.07 32.09 -15.31
C ALA A 418 19.56 31.97 -15.59
N VAL A 419 18.78 31.51 -14.61
CA VAL A 419 17.31 31.42 -14.65
C VAL A 419 16.74 32.37 -13.60
N ALA A 420 15.84 33.26 -14.02
CA ALA A 420 15.15 34.17 -13.11
C ALA A 420 13.92 33.49 -12.49
N VAL A 421 13.72 33.67 -11.18
CA VAL A 421 12.59 33.15 -10.39
C VAL A 421 11.84 34.36 -9.82
N ASP A 422 10.51 34.38 -9.91
CA ASP A 422 9.71 35.44 -9.29
C ASP A 422 9.43 35.17 -7.79
N GLN A 423 8.87 36.15 -7.09
CA GLN A 423 8.64 36.13 -5.64
C GLN A 423 7.66 35.03 -5.14
N THR A 424 7.12 34.20 -6.02
CA THR A 424 6.24 33.06 -5.71
C THR A 424 6.85 31.69 -6.04
N GLY A 425 8.10 31.64 -6.51
CA GLY A 425 8.84 30.38 -6.69
C GLY A 425 8.48 29.56 -7.94
N ARG A 426 7.83 30.15 -8.95
CA ARG A 426 7.54 29.48 -10.24
C ARG A 426 8.52 29.92 -11.35
N LEU A 427 8.89 28.98 -12.23
CA LEU A 427 9.69 29.23 -13.43
C LEU A 427 8.85 29.92 -14.51
N ALA A 428 9.28 31.08 -15.00
CA ALA A 428 8.61 31.82 -16.08
C ALA A 428 9.16 31.44 -17.48
N PRO A 429 8.32 31.31 -18.53
CA PRO A 429 8.79 31.01 -19.88
C PRO A 429 9.50 32.21 -20.52
N ALA A 430 10.61 31.94 -21.21
CA ALA A 430 11.42 32.95 -21.88
C ALA A 430 10.65 33.61 -23.04
N ARG A 431 10.45 34.93 -22.98
CA ARG A 431 10.02 35.75 -24.11
C ARG A 431 11.22 36.04 -25.02
N VAL A 432 11.18 35.56 -26.25
CA VAL A 432 12.08 36.01 -27.32
C VAL A 432 11.45 37.22 -28.00
N ALA A 433 12.10 38.38 -27.88
CA ALA A 433 11.76 39.59 -28.63
C ALA A 433 12.24 39.44 -30.08
N GLY A 434 11.34 39.71 -31.03
CA GLY A 434 11.59 39.54 -32.46
C GLY A 434 12.41 40.66 -33.09
N THR A 435 13.04 40.32 -34.22
CA THR A 435 13.42 41.28 -35.26
C THR A 435 12.45 41.10 -36.43
N GLY A 436 11.70 42.14 -36.74
CA GLY A 436 10.74 42.14 -37.82
C GLY A 436 11.38 42.26 -39.20
N ARG A 437 10.68 41.74 -40.21
CA ARG A 437 10.51 42.45 -41.50
C ARG A 437 9.17 42.05 -42.13
N ASP A 438 8.40 43.10 -42.34
CA ASP A 438 7.09 43.19 -42.98
C ASP A 438 7.20 42.94 -44.49
N ARG A 439 6.16 42.31 -45.07
CA ARG A 439 5.49 42.66 -46.35
C ARG A 439 4.53 41.56 -46.82
N GLY A 440 3.29 41.97 -47.11
CA GLY A 440 2.59 41.49 -48.31
C GLY A 440 1.23 40.81 -48.10
N ARG A 441 0.16 41.61 -48.27
CA ARG A 441 -1.26 41.21 -48.33
C ARG A 441 -1.61 40.46 -49.63
N GLY A 442 -2.67 39.64 -49.59
CA GLY A 442 -3.49 39.22 -50.74
C GLY A 442 -4.44 38.06 -50.41
N ARG A 443 -5.64 38.32 -49.85
CA ARG A 443 -6.97 38.31 -50.51
C ARG A 443 -7.26 37.17 -51.53
N GLY A 444 -8.37 36.46 -51.25
CA GLY A 444 -9.20 35.72 -52.23
C GLY A 444 -8.81 34.25 -52.42
N ALA A 445 -9.70 33.27 -52.63
CA ALA A 445 -11.13 33.28 -52.90
C ALA A 445 -11.73 31.90 -52.56
N ARG A 446 -13.05 31.89 -52.39
CA ARG A 446 -13.92 30.71 -52.30
C ARG A 446 -13.84 29.90 -53.60
N GLY A 447 -13.82 28.57 -53.49
CA GLY A 447 -14.03 27.64 -54.59
C GLY A 447 -14.86 26.45 -54.14
N ARG A 448 -16.08 26.36 -54.64
CA ARG A 448 -17.02 25.24 -54.45
C ARG A 448 -16.64 24.03 -55.31
N HIS A 449 -17.23 22.90 -54.93
CA HIS A 449 -17.73 21.77 -55.73
C HIS A 449 -16.91 20.46 -55.82
N ARG A 450 -17.54 19.43 -55.21
CA ARG A 450 -17.87 18.10 -55.75
C ARG A 450 -16.74 17.32 -56.42
N ARG A 451 -16.32 16.22 -55.80
CA ARG A 451 -16.87 14.87 -55.99
C ARG A 451 -16.51 13.99 -54.81
#